data_AF-A0A089ZI45-F1
#
_entry.id   AF-A0A089ZI45-F1
#
_cell.length_a   1.000
_cell.length_b   1.000
_cell.length_c   1.000
_cell.angle_alpha   90.00
_cell.angle_beta   90.00
_cell.angle_gamma   90.00
#
_symmetry.space_group_name_H-M   'P 1'
#
loop_
_entity.id
_entity.type
_entity.pdbx_description
1 polymer ?
#
loop_
_entity_poly.entity_id
_entity_poly.type
_entity_poly.pdbx_seq_one_letter_code
_entity_poly.pdbx_strand_id
1 'polypeptide(L)'
;MKNNTILGIGIIGALVSVVLISGCTSYSTNETKTFSDGDMSFNYPADFYNIPYSGNEIDSSTMGLIGMLENKDGFTIYVSKNKTKISPTEAKDRAVSNVESSLTGKVVSTATETNPNGVVVEKMSYTKRGILIIKGRYDSMYFQSNGNVYAITVSGLDLDKKKLSNIDNIIFQSIK
;
A
#
# COMPACT_ATOMS: atom_id res chain seq x y z
N MET A 1 48.31 -55.63 -47.03
CA MET A 1 49.40 -55.37 -46.07
C MET A 1 48.99 -54.21 -45.19
N LYS A 2 49.19 -54.35 -43.88
CA LYS A 2 48.92 -53.34 -42.84
C LYS A 2 49.65 -52.02 -43.15
N ASN A 3 49.07 -50.90 -42.75
CA ASN A 3 49.74 -49.99 -41.82
C ASN A 3 48.76 -49.00 -41.17
N ASN A 4 48.78 -49.00 -39.84
CA ASN A 4 48.18 -48.02 -38.96
C ASN A 4 48.92 -46.69 -39.06
N THR A 5 48.22 -45.58 -38.87
CA THR A 5 48.75 -44.47 -38.06
C THR A 5 47.62 -43.75 -37.32
N ILE A 6 47.73 -43.74 -35.99
CA ILE A 6 46.97 -42.94 -35.02
C ILE A 6 47.66 -41.58 -34.90
N LEU A 7 46.90 -40.48 -34.81
CA LEU A 7 47.17 -39.23 -34.09
C LEU A 7 46.03 -38.26 -34.45
N GLY A 8 45.35 -37.50 -33.60
CA GLY A 8 45.48 -37.19 -32.18
C GLY A 8 44.58 -35.97 -31.93
N ILE A 9 43.92 -35.95 -30.76
CA ILE A 9 43.54 -34.76 -29.97
C ILE A 9 42.70 -33.67 -30.66
N GLY A 10 41.49 -33.46 -30.13
CA GLY A 10 40.71 -32.26 -30.41
C GLY A 10 39.39 -32.19 -29.66
N ILE A 11 39.43 -32.20 -28.32
CA ILE A 11 38.29 -31.78 -27.50
C ILE A 11 38.10 -30.28 -27.75
N ILE A 12 37.02 -29.88 -28.40
CA ILE A 12 36.46 -28.53 -28.27
C ILE A 12 35.00 -28.70 -27.91
N GLY A 13 34.75 -28.92 -26.62
CA GLY A 13 33.46 -28.71 -26.02
C GLY A 13 33.15 -27.22 -26.08
N ALA A 14 32.14 -26.84 -26.85
CA ALA A 14 31.58 -25.49 -26.79
C ALA A 14 30.86 -25.35 -25.44
N LEU A 15 31.56 -24.85 -24.43
CA LEU A 15 30.97 -24.30 -23.23
C LEU A 15 30.22 -23.03 -23.64
N VAL A 16 28.90 -23.15 -23.81
CA VAL A 16 28.01 -21.99 -23.93
C VAL A 16 27.89 -21.40 -22.53
N SER A 17 28.77 -20.45 -22.21
CA SER A 17 28.64 -19.59 -21.04
C SER A 17 27.42 -18.70 -21.23
N VAL A 18 26.28 -19.08 -20.68
CA VAL A 18 25.16 -18.16 -20.47
C VAL A 18 25.59 -17.19 -19.39
N VAL A 19 26.16 -16.07 -19.81
CA VAL A 19 26.30 -14.89 -18.95
C VAL A 19 24.89 -14.38 -18.73
N LEU A 20 24.26 -14.82 -17.65
CA LEU A 20 23.14 -14.09 -17.07
C LEU A 20 23.71 -12.73 -16.67
N ILE A 21 23.54 -11.76 -17.55
CA ILE A 21 23.73 -10.36 -17.24
C ILE A 21 22.72 -10.09 -16.13
N SER A 22 23.18 -10.19 -14.88
CA SER A 22 22.46 -9.68 -13.73
C SER A 22 22.42 -8.17 -13.89
N GLY A 23 21.51 -7.71 -14.74
CA GLY A 23 20.98 -6.37 -14.58
C GLY A 23 20.50 -6.31 -13.14
N CYS A 24 21.04 -5.37 -12.37
CA CYS A 24 20.45 -4.96 -11.11
C CYS A 24 19.03 -4.46 -11.43
N THR A 25 18.08 -5.37 -11.53
CA THR A 25 16.67 -5.04 -11.37
C THR A 25 16.56 -4.64 -9.92
N SER A 26 16.33 -3.36 -9.68
CA SER A 26 15.89 -2.81 -8.40
C SER A 26 14.99 -3.83 -7.70
N TYR A 27 15.43 -4.32 -6.53
CA TYR A 27 14.71 -5.28 -5.71
C TYR A 27 13.26 -4.81 -5.55
N SER A 28 12.33 -5.41 -6.29
CA SER A 28 10.92 -5.46 -5.93
C SER A 28 10.73 -6.82 -5.28
N THR A 29 11.16 -6.95 -4.03
CA THR A 29 10.67 -8.08 -3.25
C THR A 29 9.17 -7.85 -3.09
N ASN A 30 8.35 -8.73 -3.65
CA ASN A 30 6.91 -8.81 -3.35
C ASN A 30 6.66 -9.22 -1.88
N GLU A 31 7.62 -8.99 -1.01
CA GLU A 31 7.55 -9.30 0.40
C GLU A 31 6.60 -8.31 1.06
N THR A 32 5.63 -8.88 1.75
CA THR A 32 4.66 -8.12 2.54
C THR A 32 4.80 -8.48 4.00
N LYS A 33 4.55 -7.51 4.87
CA LYS A 33 4.30 -7.71 6.30
C LYS A 33 2.80 -7.61 6.58
N THR A 34 2.38 -8.08 7.75
CA THR A 34 0.97 -8.03 8.17
C THR A 34 0.80 -7.08 9.34
N PHE A 35 -0.21 -6.21 9.26
CA PHE A 35 -0.75 -5.46 10.39
C PHE A 35 -1.92 -6.26 10.96
N SER A 36 -2.06 -6.30 12.28
CA SER A 36 -3.21 -6.89 12.95
C SER A 36 -3.50 -6.16 14.25
N ASP A 37 -4.78 -5.88 14.51
CA ASP A 37 -5.26 -5.42 15.82
C ASP A 37 -6.00 -6.53 16.60
N GLY A 38 -6.01 -7.76 16.07
CA GLY A 38 -6.73 -8.91 16.61
C GLY A 38 -8.12 -9.13 15.99
N ASP A 39 -8.84 -8.06 15.64
CA ASP A 39 -10.18 -8.12 15.02
C ASP A 39 -10.12 -7.99 13.49
N MET A 40 -9.10 -7.30 12.99
CA MET A 40 -8.84 -7.06 11.57
C MET A 40 -7.35 -7.25 11.28
N SER A 41 -7.05 -7.58 10.02
CA SER A 41 -5.67 -7.55 9.54
C SER A 41 -5.59 -7.23 8.05
N PHE A 42 -4.42 -6.76 7.62
CA PHE A 42 -4.09 -6.53 6.22
C PHE A 42 -2.59 -6.65 6.00
N ASN A 43 -2.19 -6.88 4.75
CA ASN A 43 -0.81 -6.91 4.33
C ASN A 43 -0.38 -5.54 3.79
N TYR A 44 0.90 -5.22 3.96
CA TYR A 44 1.53 -4.01 3.46
C TYR A 44 2.98 -4.29 3.03
N PRO A 45 3.61 -3.46 2.18
CA PRO A 45 4.98 -3.70 1.70
C PRO A 45 6.03 -3.80 2.84
N ALA A 46 7.00 -4.70 2.70
CA ALA A 46 7.95 -5.00 3.76
C ALA A 46 8.91 -3.85 4.14
N ASP A 47 9.06 -2.82 3.29
CA ASP A 47 9.89 -1.65 3.53
C ASP A 47 9.28 -0.64 4.53
N PHE A 48 8.03 -0.83 4.93
CA PHE A 48 7.40 -0.05 5.97
C PHE A 48 7.87 -0.46 7.38
N TYR A 49 7.93 0.54 8.26
CA TYR A 49 8.24 0.41 9.68
C TYR A 49 7.22 1.16 10.53
N ASN A 50 7.01 0.68 11.76
CA ASN A 50 6.12 1.33 12.72
C ASN A 50 6.69 2.68 13.15
N ILE A 51 5.83 3.68 13.27
CA ILE A 51 6.16 4.95 13.91
C ILE A 51 5.38 5.08 15.20
N PRO A 52 6.05 5.35 16.34
CA PRO A 52 5.36 5.76 17.56
C PRO A 52 4.68 7.10 17.31
N TYR A 53 3.36 7.12 17.38
CA TYR A 53 2.58 8.32 17.12
C TYR A 53 2.21 9.06 18.40
N SER A 54 2.38 10.39 18.38
CA SER A 54 1.97 11.32 19.44
C SER A 54 1.34 12.59 18.85
N GLY A 55 0.38 12.45 17.94
CA GLY A 55 -0.29 13.58 17.28
C GLY A 55 -1.83 13.57 17.42
N ASN A 56 -2.48 14.61 16.89
CA ASN A 56 -3.94 14.78 16.94
C ASN A 56 -4.61 14.15 15.69
N GLU A 57 -5.65 13.35 15.93
CA GLU A 57 -6.40 12.58 14.93
C GLU A 57 -7.12 13.45 13.87
N ILE A 58 -7.24 12.94 12.63
CA ILE A 58 -7.82 13.63 11.47
C ILE A 58 -9.35 13.86 11.61
N ASP A 59 -10.04 12.98 12.35
CA ASP A 59 -11.42 13.17 12.84
C ASP A 59 -11.51 12.60 14.26
N SER A 60 -11.08 13.40 15.23
CA SER A 60 -10.96 12.95 16.62
C SER A 60 -12.28 12.56 17.29
N SER A 61 -13.41 12.90 16.67
CA SER A 61 -14.74 12.71 17.25
C SER A 61 -15.30 11.30 17.00
N THR A 62 -15.00 10.69 15.84
CA THR A 62 -15.56 9.37 15.49
C THR A 62 -14.55 8.29 15.21
N MET A 63 -13.34 8.63 14.78
CA MET A 63 -12.30 7.66 14.45
C MET A 63 -11.03 7.96 15.26
N GLY A 64 -10.46 6.94 15.90
CA GLY A 64 -9.21 7.03 16.63
C GLY A 64 -8.08 6.30 15.93
N LEU A 65 -6.89 6.90 15.86
CA LEU A 65 -5.72 6.26 15.27
C LEU A 65 -5.23 5.14 16.19
N ILE A 66 -5.04 3.94 15.62
CA ILE A 66 -4.53 2.75 16.33
C ILE A 66 -3.19 2.25 15.78
N GLY A 67 -2.75 2.76 14.63
CA GLY A 67 -1.47 2.37 14.04
C GLY A 67 -1.00 3.36 12.98
N MET A 68 0.32 3.49 12.84
CA MET A 68 0.96 4.29 11.81
C MET A 68 2.23 3.60 11.31
N LEU A 69 2.35 3.49 10.00
CA LEU A 69 3.51 2.91 9.30
C LEU A 69 4.06 3.95 8.32
N GLU A 70 5.37 3.99 8.12
CA GLU A 70 6.01 4.81 7.09
C GLU A 70 7.10 4.02 6.39
N ASN A 71 7.47 4.44 5.17
CA ASN A 71 8.67 3.98 4.50
C ASN A 71 9.62 5.14 4.13
N LYS A 72 10.83 4.79 3.71
CA LYS A 72 11.88 5.76 3.36
C LYS A 72 11.53 6.66 2.17
N ASP A 73 10.57 6.25 1.35
CA ASP A 73 10.08 7.01 0.20
C ASP A 73 9.05 8.09 0.61
N GLY A 74 8.71 8.20 1.91
CA GLY A 74 7.78 9.20 2.42
C GLY A 74 6.31 8.84 2.22
N PHE A 75 5.99 7.55 2.03
CA PHE A 75 4.62 7.05 2.10
C PHE A 75 4.27 6.70 3.53
N THR A 76 3.02 6.95 3.90
CA THR A 76 2.50 6.67 5.23
C THR A 76 1.20 5.87 5.14
N ILE A 77 1.03 4.88 6.03
CA ILE A 77 -0.23 4.17 6.24
C ILE A 77 -0.75 4.53 7.63
N TYR A 78 -1.95 5.08 7.68
CA TYR A 78 -2.69 5.36 8.92
C TYR A 78 -3.76 4.29 9.09
N VAL A 79 -3.86 3.73 10.29
CA VAL A 79 -4.91 2.77 10.66
C VAL A 79 -5.71 3.36 11.80
N SER A 80 -7.02 3.50 11.60
CA SER A 80 -7.95 4.05 12.57
C SER A 80 -9.11 3.10 12.84
N LYS A 81 -9.66 3.16 14.05
CA LYS A 81 -10.83 2.40 14.52
C LYS A 81 -11.86 3.37 15.08
N ASN A 82 -13.14 3.08 14.93
CA ASN A 82 -14.20 3.96 15.43
C ASN A 82 -14.19 4.07 16.97
N LYS A 83 -14.41 5.28 17.48
CA LYS A 83 -14.65 5.58 18.91
C LYS A 83 -16.12 5.53 19.28
N THR A 84 -16.98 5.81 18.30
CA THR A 84 -18.43 5.86 18.44
C THR A 84 -19.08 5.01 17.36
N LYS A 85 -20.34 4.63 17.56
CA LYS A 85 -21.07 3.83 16.57
C LYS A 85 -21.25 4.65 15.28
N ILE A 86 -20.70 4.14 14.19
CA ILE A 86 -20.75 4.74 12.85
C ILE A 86 -20.76 3.60 11.83
N SER A 87 -21.27 3.85 10.61
CA SER A 87 -21.14 2.91 9.49
C SER A 87 -19.92 3.26 8.61
N PRO A 88 -19.36 2.32 7.84
CA PRO A 88 -18.27 2.64 6.91
C PRO A 88 -18.65 3.74 5.91
N THR A 89 -19.87 3.70 5.37
CA THR A 89 -20.38 4.71 4.43
C THR A 89 -20.46 6.08 5.10
N GLU A 90 -21.00 6.15 6.32
CA GLU A 90 -21.08 7.42 7.07
C GLU A 90 -19.69 7.97 7.41
N ALA A 91 -18.73 7.11 7.77
CA ALA A 91 -17.34 7.52 8.02
C ALA A 91 -16.68 8.11 6.76
N LYS A 92 -16.87 7.47 5.60
CA LYS A 92 -16.43 7.99 4.30
C LYS A 92 -17.09 9.33 3.97
N ASP A 93 -18.41 9.44 4.11
CA ASP A 93 -19.15 10.65 3.72
C ASP A 93 -18.80 11.86 4.62
N ARG A 94 -18.50 11.61 5.89
CA ARG A 94 -17.93 12.64 6.78
C ARG A 94 -16.53 13.07 6.32
N ALA A 95 -15.68 12.13 5.94
CA ALA A 95 -14.35 12.44 5.42
C ALA A 95 -14.42 13.24 4.09
N VAL A 96 -15.33 12.87 3.18
CA VAL A 96 -15.65 13.64 1.97
C VAL A 96 -16.02 15.08 2.34
N SER A 97 -16.97 15.25 3.26
CA SER A 97 -17.42 16.57 3.71
C SER A 97 -16.28 17.41 4.32
N ASN A 98 -15.42 16.78 5.12
CA ASN A 98 -14.25 17.43 5.73
C ASN A 98 -13.19 17.83 4.69
N VAL A 99 -13.02 17.05 3.63
CA VAL A 99 -12.08 17.38 2.55
C VAL A 99 -12.62 18.51 1.68
N GLU A 100 -13.88 18.45 1.28
CA GLU A 100 -14.51 19.46 0.41
C GLU A 100 -14.73 20.81 1.11
N SER A 101 -14.89 20.81 2.44
CA SER A 101 -14.93 22.06 3.23
C SER A 101 -13.55 22.72 3.41
N SER A 102 -12.46 22.01 3.11
CA SER A 102 -11.10 22.55 3.22
C SER A 102 -10.71 23.34 1.98
N LEU A 103 -10.12 24.52 2.17
CA LEU A 103 -9.57 25.33 1.07
C LEU A 103 -8.46 24.64 0.27
N THR A 104 -7.82 23.62 0.84
CA THR A 104 -6.68 22.92 0.23
C THR A 104 -7.04 21.51 -0.24
N GLY A 105 -8.21 21.00 0.14
CA GLY A 105 -8.69 19.66 -0.14
C GLY A 105 -9.48 19.58 -1.44
N LYS A 106 -9.40 18.43 -2.12
CA LYS A 106 -10.28 18.08 -3.23
C LYS A 106 -10.44 16.57 -3.31
N VAL A 107 -11.69 16.10 -3.30
CA VAL A 107 -12.02 14.71 -3.57
C VAL A 107 -11.77 14.41 -5.05
N VAL A 108 -11.09 13.29 -5.29
CA VAL A 108 -10.72 12.81 -6.63
C VAL A 108 -11.69 11.73 -7.08
N SER A 109 -12.03 10.79 -6.20
CA SER A 109 -12.93 9.68 -6.50
C SER A 109 -13.50 9.08 -5.22
N THR A 110 -14.66 8.46 -5.33
CA THR A 110 -15.23 7.58 -4.32
C THR A 110 -15.73 6.31 -5.00
N ALA A 111 -15.75 5.19 -4.27
CA ALA A 111 -16.27 3.93 -4.77
C ALA A 111 -16.73 3.05 -3.60
N THR A 112 -17.49 2.01 -3.92
CA THR A 112 -17.78 0.91 -3.02
C THR A 112 -17.39 -0.36 -3.75
N GLU A 113 -16.49 -1.15 -3.16
CA GLU A 113 -15.94 -2.36 -3.77
C GLU A 113 -15.97 -3.50 -2.75
N THR A 114 -16.04 -4.75 -3.21
CA THR A 114 -15.86 -5.92 -2.34
C THR A 114 -14.51 -6.55 -2.64
N ASN A 115 -13.71 -6.78 -1.62
CA ASN A 115 -12.39 -7.37 -1.80
C ASN A 115 -12.46 -8.91 -1.96
N PRO A 116 -11.35 -9.59 -2.30
CA PRO A 116 -11.33 -11.05 -2.47
C PRO A 116 -11.74 -11.85 -1.22
N ASN A 117 -11.66 -11.27 -0.03
CA ASN A 117 -12.06 -11.89 1.23
C ASN A 117 -13.54 -11.64 1.58
N GLY A 118 -14.31 -11.02 0.68
CA GLY A 118 -15.74 -10.74 0.87
C GLY A 118 -16.02 -9.51 1.74
N VAL A 119 -15.01 -8.71 2.07
CA VAL A 119 -15.18 -7.47 2.83
C VAL A 119 -15.65 -6.35 1.90
N VAL A 120 -16.79 -5.75 2.23
CA VAL A 120 -17.26 -4.53 1.55
C VAL A 120 -16.47 -3.33 2.06
N VAL A 121 -15.84 -2.63 1.14
CA VAL A 121 -14.95 -1.49 1.39
C VAL A 121 -15.47 -0.26 0.68
N GLU A 122 -15.71 0.78 1.46
CA GLU A 122 -16.01 2.14 1.02
C GLU A 122 -14.69 2.86 0.77
N LYS A 123 -14.45 3.32 -0.45
CA LYS A 123 -13.18 3.92 -0.87
C LYS A 123 -13.33 5.39 -1.19
N MET A 124 -12.29 6.16 -0.89
CA MET A 124 -12.19 7.58 -1.22
C MET A 124 -10.74 7.92 -1.55
N SER A 125 -10.53 8.61 -2.66
CA SER A 125 -9.26 9.26 -2.98
C SER A 125 -9.42 10.76 -2.92
N TYR A 126 -8.45 11.44 -2.34
CA TYR A 126 -8.43 12.90 -2.32
C TYR A 126 -7.02 13.45 -2.34
N THR A 127 -6.95 14.75 -2.56
CA THR A 127 -5.68 15.48 -2.55
C THR A 127 -5.75 16.67 -1.63
N LYS A 128 -4.62 17.02 -1.01
CA LYS A 128 -4.48 18.24 -0.20
C LYS A 128 -3.23 18.99 -0.65
N ARG A 129 -3.34 20.31 -0.85
CA ARG A 129 -2.16 21.16 -1.07
C ARG A 129 -1.47 21.42 0.27
N GLY A 130 -0.22 21.02 0.37
CA GLY A 130 0.68 21.35 1.47
C GLY A 130 1.32 22.72 1.32
N ILE A 131 2.23 23.02 2.25
CA ILE A 131 3.06 24.22 2.22
C ILE A 131 4.01 24.12 1.00
N LEU A 132 4.25 25.22 0.28
CA LEU A 132 5.04 25.28 -0.96
C LEU A 132 4.40 24.60 -2.20
N ILE A 133 3.07 24.52 -2.30
CA ILE A 133 2.31 24.01 -3.47
C ILE A 133 2.46 22.48 -3.69
N ILE A 134 3.23 21.79 -2.86
CA ILE A 134 3.38 20.33 -2.93
C ILE A 134 2.02 19.67 -2.64
N LYS A 135 1.56 18.84 -3.56
CA LYS A 135 0.24 18.20 -3.49
C LYS A 135 0.39 16.79 -2.94
N GLY A 136 -0.19 16.54 -1.78
CA GLY A 136 -0.33 15.21 -1.21
C GLY A 136 -1.55 14.51 -1.79
N ARG A 137 -1.46 13.19 -1.91
CA ARG A 137 -2.56 12.28 -2.25
C ARG A 137 -2.81 11.33 -1.10
N TYR A 138 -4.08 11.02 -0.90
CA TYR A 138 -4.57 10.15 0.16
C TYR A 138 -5.61 9.21 -0.44
N ASP A 139 -5.41 7.91 -0.29
CA ASP A 139 -6.38 6.89 -0.66
C ASP A 139 -6.82 6.18 0.64
N SER A 140 -8.11 6.25 0.94
CA SER A 140 -8.72 5.79 2.18
C SER A 140 -9.72 4.66 1.91
N MET A 141 -9.67 3.63 2.74
CA MET A 141 -10.56 2.46 2.74
C MET A 141 -11.27 2.37 4.07
N TYR A 142 -12.61 2.40 4.05
CA TYR A 142 -13.47 2.25 5.23
C TYR A 142 -14.23 0.94 5.15
N PHE A 143 -14.22 0.15 6.21
CA PHE A 143 -14.87 -1.16 6.24
C PHE A 143 -15.26 -1.55 7.66
N GLN A 144 -16.11 -2.57 7.78
CA GLN A 144 -16.52 -3.10 9.07
C GLN A 144 -15.85 -4.46 9.32
N SER A 145 -15.29 -4.66 10.51
CA SER A 145 -14.87 -5.98 11.01
C SER A 145 -15.24 -6.13 12.47
N ASN A 146 -15.74 -7.30 12.85
CA ASN A 146 -16.15 -7.65 14.20
C ASN A 146 -17.00 -6.57 14.92
N GLY A 147 -17.93 -5.95 14.19
CA GLY A 147 -18.80 -4.88 14.73
C GLY A 147 -18.16 -3.49 14.86
N ASN A 148 -16.86 -3.36 14.56
CA ASN A 148 -16.13 -2.10 14.55
C ASN A 148 -15.94 -1.59 13.12
N VAL A 149 -15.82 -0.27 12.96
CA VAL A 149 -15.48 0.37 11.69
C VAL A 149 -14.02 0.78 11.71
N TYR A 150 -13.33 0.45 10.63
CA TYR A 150 -11.94 0.74 10.41
C TYR A 150 -11.75 1.68 9.23
N ALA A 151 -10.70 2.48 9.30
CA ALA A 151 -10.19 3.24 8.16
C ALA A 151 -8.70 2.95 7.99
N ILE A 152 -8.29 2.55 6.79
CA ILE A 152 -6.88 2.49 6.39
C ILE A 152 -6.65 3.58 5.36
N THR A 153 -5.72 4.50 5.61
CA THR A 153 -5.39 5.58 4.67
C THR A 153 -3.94 5.50 4.28
N VAL A 154 -3.66 5.40 2.98
CA VAL A 154 -2.32 5.50 2.41
C VAL A 154 -2.12 6.93 1.91
N SER A 155 -1.03 7.57 2.31
CA SER A 155 -0.66 8.90 1.85
C SER A 155 0.73 8.97 1.25
N GLY A 156 0.92 9.92 0.32
CA GLY A 156 2.21 10.24 -0.29
C GLY A 156 2.09 11.45 -1.21
N LEU A 157 3.11 11.69 -2.03
CA LEU A 157 3.05 12.76 -3.04
C LEU A 157 2.12 12.37 -4.20
N ASP A 158 1.32 13.32 -4.71
CA ASP A 158 0.40 13.08 -5.85
C ASP A 158 1.14 12.70 -7.15
N LEU A 159 2.40 13.14 -7.28
CA LEU A 159 3.28 12.76 -8.39
C LEU A 159 3.58 11.24 -8.38
N ASP A 160 3.57 10.60 -7.22
CA ASP A 160 3.84 9.17 -7.05
C ASP A 160 2.57 8.31 -6.95
N LYS A 161 1.44 8.79 -7.46
CA LYS A 161 0.13 8.10 -7.43
C LYS A 161 0.15 6.64 -7.89
N LYS A 162 1.07 6.25 -8.78
CA LYS A 162 1.23 4.84 -9.20
C LYS A 162 1.77 3.95 -8.08
N LYS A 163 2.81 4.40 -7.37
CA LYS A 163 3.34 3.68 -6.20
C LYS A 163 2.28 3.61 -5.10
N LEU A 164 1.57 4.73 -4.87
CA LEU A 164 0.47 4.79 -3.91
C LEU A 164 -0.63 3.77 -4.24
N SER A 165 -1.07 3.71 -5.51
CA SER A 165 -2.05 2.72 -5.97
C SER A 165 -1.60 1.27 -5.81
N ASN A 166 -0.29 0.98 -5.93
CA ASN A 166 0.22 -0.37 -5.68
C ASN A 166 0.14 -0.74 -4.20
N ILE A 167 0.49 0.20 -3.31
CA ILE A 167 0.37 0.01 -1.84
C ILE A 167 -1.10 -0.19 -1.47
N ASP A 168 -1.98 0.66 -1.97
CA ASP A 168 -3.44 0.60 -1.81
C ASP A 168 -3.98 -0.77 -2.24
N ASN A 169 -3.56 -1.27 -3.41
CA ASN A 169 -4.01 -2.57 -3.91
C ASN A 169 -3.52 -3.74 -3.04
N ILE A 170 -2.29 -3.72 -2.52
CA ILE A 170 -1.79 -4.76 -1.58
C ILE A 170 -2.65 -4.82 -0.33
N ILE A 171 -2.98 -3.66 0.23
CA ILE A 171 -3.85 -3.55 1.41
C ILE A 171 -5.26 -4.06 1.07
N PHE A 172 -5.89 -3.50 0.04
CA PHE A 172 -7.27 -3.84 -0.35
C PHE A 172 -7.47 -5.35 -0.54
N GLN A 173 -6.56 -6.00 -1.26
CA GLN A 173 -6.62 -7.43 -1.56
C GLN A 173 -6.48 -8.33 -0.32
N SER A 174 -5.95 -7.81 0.79
CA SER A 174 -5.58 -8.60 1.96
C SER A 174 -6.37 -8.27 3.23
N ILE A 175 -7.21 -7.23 3.22
CA ILE A 175 -8.12 -6.91 4.34
C ILE A 175 -8.97 -8.13 4.68
N LYS A 176 -8.98 -8.49 5.96
CA LYS A 176 -9.82 -9.55 6.54
C LYS A 176 -10.17 -9.24 7.98
#